data_AF-A0A6I6LBR1-F1
#
_entry.id   AF-A0A6I6LBR1-F1
#
_cell.length_a   1.000
_cell.length_b   1.000
_cell.length_c   1.000
_cell.angle_alpha   90.00
_cell.angle_beta   90.00
_cell.angle_gamma   90.00
#
_symmetry.space_group_name_H-M   'P 1'
#
loop_
_entity.id
_entity.type
_entity.pdbx_description
1 polymer ?
#
loop_
_entity_poly.entity_id
_entity_poly.type
_entity_poly.pdbx_seq_one_letter_code
_entity_poly.pdbx_strand_id
1 'polypeptide(L)'
;MARDSTIKSIAPLAVLTFIAVYNFPIQSEEEKAAMRFTEQSVYYRYCSDVRAAGKAPLRRGQPGYAPHLDRDGDGVACEPYRGY
;
A
#
# COMPACT_ATOMS: atom_id res chain seq x y z
N MET A 1 -55.28 -18.41 -0.69
CA MET A 1 -54.75 -17.30 0.12
C MET A 1 -53.90 -17.87 1.25
N ALA A 2 -52.57 -17.79 1.18
CA ALA A 2 -51.64 -17.96 2.31
C ALA A 2 -50.20 -17.76 1.81
N ARG A 3 -49.76 -16.50 1.68
CA ARG A 3 -48.38 -16.13 1.32
C ARG A 3 -48.02 -14.78 1.95
N ASP A 4 -48.07 -14.63 3.28
CA ASP A 4 -47.68 -13.33 3.87
C ASP A 4 -47.33 -13.35 5.37
N SER A 5 -46.32 -14.12 5.82
CA SER A 5 -45.94 -14.05 7.25
C SER A 5 -44.46 -14.25 7.56
N THR A 6 -43.70 -14.98 6.74
CA THR A 6 -42.31 -15.34 7.09
C THR A 6 -41.27 -14.24 6.81
N ILE A 7 -41.63 -13.23 6.01
CA ILE A 7 -40.65 -12.25 5.48
C ILE A 7 -40.31 -11.14 6.49
N LYS A 8 -41.16 -10.88 7.50
CA LYS A 8 -40.97 -9.75 8.43
C LYS A 8 -40.04 -10.03 9.63
N SER A 9 -39.62 -11.27 9.90
CA SER A 9 -38.89 -11.61 11.14
C SER A 9 -37.38 -11.91 10.97
N ILE A 10 -36.85 -11.94 9.75
CA ILE A 10 -35.46 -12.39 9.45
C ILE A 10 -34.52 -11.21 9.13
N ALA A 11 -35.07 -10.02 8.88
CA ALA A 11 -34.31 -8.82 8.52
C ALA A 11 -33.21 -8.38 9.53
N PRO A 12 -33.41 -8.38 10.86
CA PRO A 12 -32.39 -7.85 11.77
C PRO A 12 -31.15 -8.75 11.90
N LEU A 13 -31.30 -10.07 11.74
CA LEU A 13 -30.16 -11.02 11.77
C LEU A 13 -29.37 -11.01 10.46
N ALA A 14 -30.06 -10.90 9.32
CA ALA A 14 -29.41 -10.87 8.01
C ALA A 14 -28.57 -9.60 7.77
N VAL A 15 -28.95 -8.46 8.36
CA VAL A 15 -28.20 -7.20 8.24
C VAL A 15 -26.92 -7.22 9.08
N LEU A 16 -26.96 -7.80 10.29
CA LEU A 16 -25.77 -7.93 11.15
C LEU A 16 -24.73 -8.91 10.57
N THR A 17 -25.18 -10.01 9.95
CA THR A 17 -24.28 -10.93 9.25
C THR A 17 -23.73 -10.33 7.96
N PHE A 18 -24.52 -9.54 7.22
CA PHE A 18 -24.02 -8.74 6.11
C PHE A 18 -22.90 -7.81 6.59
N ILE A 19 -23.13 -6.93 7.57
CA ILE A 19 -22.13 -5.93 8.00
C ILE A 19 -20.81 -6.60 8.44
N ALA A 20 -20.84 -7.73 9.15
CA ALA A 20 -19.63 -8.46 9.55
C ALA A 20 -18.88 -9.10 8.36
N VAL A 21 -19.58 -9.44 7.26
CA VAL A 21 -19.00 -9.97 6.02
C VAL A 21 -18.50 -8.86 5.09
N TYR A 22 -19.17 -7.69 5.02
CA TYR A 22 -18.78 -6.58 4.13
C TYR A 22 -17.81 -5.56 4.74
N ASN A 23 -17.67 -5.52 6.07
CA ASN A 23 -16.64 -4.69 6.73
C ASN A 23 -15.32 -5.42 6.98
N PHE A 24 -15.17 -6.68 6.53
CA PHE A 24 -13.89 -7.39 6.61
C PHE A 24 -13.02 -6.94 5.42
N PRO A 25 -11.89 -6.25 5.64
CA PRO A 25 -11.01 -5.91 4.52
C PRO A 25 -10.43 -7.20 3.94
N ILE A 26 -10.99 -7.65 2.82
CA ILE A 26 -10.39 -8.67 1.96
C ILE A 26 -9.16 -8.02 1.31
N GLN A 27 -8.07 -7.89 2.06
CA GLN A 27 -6.75 -7.68 1.48
C GLN A 27 -6.34 -9.01 0.89
N SER A 28 -6.79 -9.28 -0.34
CA SER A 28 -6.35 -10.45 -1.08
C SER A 28 -4.81 -10.44 -1.12
N GLU A 29 -4.18 -11.55 -0.72
CA GLU A 29 -2.72 -11.67 -0.73
C GLU A 29 -2.13 -11.39 -2.13
N GLU A 30 -2.94 -11.58 -3.18
CA GLU A 30 -2.62 -11.26 -4.57
C GLU A 30 -2.53 -9.75 -4.84
N GLU A 31 -3.44 -8.92 -4.32
CA GLU A 31 -3.39 -7.47 -4.50
C GLU A 31 -2.20 -6.85 -3.75
N LYS A 32 -1.91 -7.34 -2.54
CA LYS A 32 -0.77 -6.89 -1.75
C LYS A 32 0.56 -7.28 -2.40
N ALA A 33 0.63 -8.45 -3.03
CA ALA A 33 1.78 -8.88 -3.81
C ALA A 33 1.97 -8.01 -5.06
N ALA A 34 0.89 -7.68 -5.77
CA ALA A 34 0.94 -6.79 -6.94
C ALA A 34 1.45 -5.39 -6.55
N MET A 35 0.96 -4.80 -5.46
CA MET A 35 1.44 -3.50 -4.98
C MET A 35 2.91 -3.55 -4.51
N ARG A 36 3.34 -4.61 -3.82
CA ARG A 36 4.75 -4.78 -3.47
C ARG A 36 5.64 -4.94 -4.71
N PHE A 37 5.14 -5.59 -5.75
CA PHE A 37 5.86 -5.73 -7.00
C PHE A 37 6.02 -4.37 -7.71
N THR A 38 4.95 -3.55 -7.76
CA THR A 38 5.06 -2.20 -8.34
C THR A 38 6.04 -1.33 -7.55
N GLU A 39 5.97 -1.38 -6.22
CA GLU A 39 6.91 -0.71 -5.31
C GLU A 39 8.37 -1.15 -5.52
N GLN A 40 8.63 -2.45 -5.63
CA GLN A 40 9.97 -3.01 -5.87
C GLN A 40 10.48 -2.72 -7.28
N SER A 41 9.58 -2.57 -8.26
CA SER A 41 9.94 -2.25 -9.65
C SER A 41 10.33 -0.79 -9.86
N VAL A 42 10.06 0.09 -8.89
CA VAL A 42 10.52 1.48 -8.95
C VAL A 42 12.04 1.49 -8.98
N TYR A 43 12.60 2.06 -10.04
CA TYR A 43 14.05 2.16 -10.24
C TYR A 43 14.44 3.59 -10.60
N TYR A 44 15.49 4.09 -9.95
CA TYR A 44 16.08 5.39 -10.27
C TYR A 44 17.55 5.21 -10.65
N ARG A 45 17.95 5.85 -11.75
CA ARG A 45 19.34 5.81 -12.21
C ARG A 45 20.19 6.80 -11.42
N TYR A 46 19.65 7.98 -11.15
CA TYR A 46 20.37 9.06 -10.47
C TYR A 46 19.51 9.77 -9.41
N CYS A 47 20.18 10.40 -8.44
CA CYS A 47 19.51 11.22 -7.43
C CYS A 47 18.81 12.46 -8.00
N SER A 48 19.13 12.89 -9.23
CA SER A 48 18.35 13.89 -9.97
C SER A 48 16.92 13.41 -10.21
N ASP A 49 16.76 12.14 -10.57
CA ASP A 49 15.47 11.55 -10.94
C ASP A 49 14.59 11.41 -9.69
N VAL A 50 15.20 10.98 -8.58
CA VAL A 50 14.54 10.88 -7.27
C VAL A 50 14.05 12.25 -6.79
N ARG A 51 14.88 13.30 -6.95
CA ARG A 51 14.51 14.68 -6.60
C ARG A 51 13.45 15.24 -7.53
N ALA A 52 13.55 15.00 -8.84
CA ALA A 52 12.54 15.41 -9.82
C ALA A 52 11.19 14.73 -9.55
N ALA A 53 11.19 13.48 -9.08
CA ALA A 53 10.01 12.75 -8.64
C ALA A 53 9.47 13.21 -7.27
N GLY A 54 10.16 14.11 -6.57
CA GLY A 54 9.78 14.57 -5.22
C GLY A 54 9.82 13.47 -4.16
N LYS A 55 10.63 12.42 -4.36
CA LYS A 55 10.75 11.28 -3.44
C LYS A 55 11.99 11.34 -2.55
N ALA A 56 12.89 12.29 -2.77
CA ALA A 56 14.09 12.45 -1.96
C ALA A 56 13.75 13.05 -0.58
N PRO A 57 14.43 12.64 0.51
CA PRO A 57 15.41 11.54 0.58
C PRO A 57 14.74 10.15 0.60
N LEU A 58 15.41 9.14 0.05
CA LEU A 58 14.96 7.75 0.08
C LEU A 58 15.61 6.99 1.23
N ARG A 59 14.82 6.23 1.99
CA ARG A 59 15.33 5.38 3.08
C ARG A 59 15.39 3.93 2.68
N ARG A 60 16.30 3.17 3.29
CA ARG A 60 16.39 1.71 3.12
C ARG A 60 15.02 1.05 3.34
N GLY A 61 14.60 0.21 2.40
CA GLY A 61 13.28 -0.43 2.40
C GLY A 61 12.17 0.36 1.73
N GLN A 62 12.41 1.62 1.33
CA GLN A 62 11.46 2.36 0.52
C GLN A 62 11.55 1.95 -0.96
N PRO A 63 10.42 2.02 -1.69
CA PRO A 63 10.38 1.86 -3.14
C PRO A 63 11.43 2.74 -3.85
N GLY A 64 12.26 2.14 -4.69
CA GLY A 64 13.31 2.84 -5.42
C GLY A 64 14.58 3.17 -4.64
N TYR A 65 14.69 2.82 -3.35
CA TYR A 65 15.99 2.83 -2.68
C TYR A 65 16.91 1.80 -3.34
N ALA A 66 18.14 2.22 -3.63
CA ALA A 66 19.16 1.34 -4.12
C ALA A 66 20.53 1.78 -3.56
N PRO A 67 21.44 0.85 -3.20
CA PRO A 67 22.74 1.18 -2.61
C PRO A 67 23.59 2.11 -3.47
N HIS A 68 23.41 2.15 -4.80
CA HIS A 68 24.14 3.07 -5.67
C HIS A 68 23.69 4.54 -5.55
N LEU A 69 22.52 4.79 -4.95
CA LEU A 69 21.99 6.12 -4.67
C LEU A 69 22.41 6.65 -3.28
N ASP A 70 22.90 5.75 -2.43
CA ASP A 70 23.36 5.96 -1.05
C ASP A 70 24.89 5.94 -1.04
N ARG A 71 25.51 7.10 -1.23
CA ARG A 71 26.95 7.18 -1.54
C ARG A 71 27.84 6.89 -0.33
N ASP A 72 27.37 7.22 0.87
CA ASP A 72 28.04 7.00 2.16
C ASP A 72 27.55 5.71 2.84
N GLY A 73 26.38 5.18 2.46
CA GLY A 73 25.92 3.86 2.86
C GLY A 73 25.19 3.83 4.19
N ASP A 74 24.75 4.98 4.69
CA ASP A 74 24.13 5.13 6.01
C ASP A 74 22.65 4.68 6.03
N GLY A 75 22.08 4.38 4.86
CA GLY A 75 20.69 3.98 4.67
C GLY A 75 19.76 5.11 4.23
N VAL A 76 20.28 6.30 3.93
CA VAL A 76 19.54 7.46 3.44
C VAL A 76 20.14 7.91 2.08
N ALA A 77 19.48 7.53 1.00
CA ALA A 77 19.87 7.91 -0.34
C ALA A 77 19.39 9.30 -0.75
N CYS A 78 20.17 9.94 -1.62
CA CYS A 78 19.83 11.20 -2.30
C CYS A 78 19.50 12.37 -1.38
N GLU A 79 20.17 12.45 -0.25
CA GLU A 79 20.04 13.56 0.69
C GLU A 79 20.28 14.92 0.01
N PRO A 80 19.55 15.96 0.43
CA PRO A 80 19.85 17.31 -0.01
C PRO A 80 21.24 17.65 0.52
N TYR A 81 22.23 17.85 -0.37
CA TYR A 81 23.57 18.27 -0.01
C TYR A 81 23.54 19.65 0.70
N ARG A 82 23.27 19.60 2.01
CA ARG A 82 23.34 20.68 2.99
C ARG A 82 23.91 20.21 4.34
N GLY A 83 24.62 19.07 4.37
CA GLY A 83 25.67 18.87 5.35
C GLY A 83 25.65 17.52 6.05
N TYR A 84 26.81 16.88 5.95
CA TYR A 84 27.38 15.81 6.78
C TYR A 84 26.78 14.42 6.64
#